data_AF-A0A3M8DL66-F1
#
_entry.id   AF-A0A3M8DL66-F1
#
_cell.length_a   1.000
_cell.length_b   1.000
_cell.length_c   1.000
_cell.angle_alpha   90.00
_cell.angle_beta   90.00
_cell.angle_gamma   90.00
#
_symmetry.space_group_name_H-M   'P 1'
#
loop_
_entity.id
_entity.type
_entity.pdbx_description
1 polymer ?
#
loop_
_entity_poly.entity_id
_entity_poly.type
_entity_poly.pdbx_seq_one_letter_code
_entity_poly.pdbx_strand_id
1 'polypeptide(L)'
;MEMGKDPRVQSEADNLVKSFLSGNTNPGKGSKSLGFGGIYEMRGANGARVYFKNVESGIEIVGKSNKANQADVIKVLRDLYGK
;
A
#
# COMPACT_ATOMS: atom_id res chain seq x y z
N MET A 1 -2.17 16.75 -2.29
CA MET A 1 -3.33 16.28 -1.50
C MET A 1 -2.90 15.05 -0.72
N GLU A 2 -3.07 15.10 0.59
CA GLU A 2 -2.68 14.04 1.52
C GLU A 2 -3.78 12.97 1.60
N MET A 3 -3.43 11.69 1.58
CA MET A 3 -4.39 10.58 1.47
C MET A 3 -5.46 10.59 2.56
N GLY A 4 -5.08 10.89 3.82
CA GLY A 4 -6.01 10.90 4.95
C GLY A 4 -7.09 11.99 4.90
N LYS A 5 -7.01 12.92 3.93
CA LYS A 5 -7.99 14.00 3.75
C LYS A 5 -9.16 13.65 2.82
N ASP A 6 -9.06 12.56 2.05
CA ASP A 6 -10.19 12.04 1.26
C ASP A 6 -10.76 10.78 1.93
N PRO A 7 -11.96 10.85 2.54
CA PRO A 7 -12.55 9.73 3.27
C PRO A 7 -12.82 8.50 2.38
N ARG A 8 -12.99 8.69 1.07
CA ARG A 8 -13.20 7.58 0.13
C ARG A 8 -11.90 6.81 -0.10
N VAL A 9 -10.79 7.53 -0.21
CA VAL A 9 -9.45 6.93 -0.38
C VAL A 9 -9.02 6.23 0.91
N GLN A 10 -9.36 6.80 2.07
CA GLN A 10 -9.11 6.17 3.36
C GLN A 10 -9.91 4.86 3.52
N SER A 11 -11.22 4.90 3.27
CA SER A 11 -12.08 3.71 3.32
C SER A 11 -11.64 2.64 2.33
N GLU A 12 -11.20 3.02 1.13
CA GLU A 12 -10.66 2.09 0.16
C GLU A 12 -9.38 1.40 0.66
N ALA A 13 -8.45 2.13 1.26
CA ALA A 13 -7.25 1.52 1.82
C ALA A 13 -7.56 0.52 2.94
N ASP A 14 -8.53 0.85 3.80
CA ASP A 14 -8.96 -0.07 4.86
C ASP A 14 -9.61 -1.33 4.28
N ASN A 15 -10.38 -1.20 3.19
CA ASN A 15 -10.96 -2.34 2.47
C ASN A 15 -9.89 -3.20 1.78
N LEU A 16 -8.84 -2.60 1.21
CA LEU A 16 -7.72 -3.35 0.63
C LEU A 16 -7.05 -4.23 1.68
N VAL A 17 -6.73 -3.65 2.85
CA VAL A 17 -6.09 -4.38 3.96
C VAL A 17 -6.99 -5.50 4.46
N LYS A 18 -8.28 -5.22 4.71
CA LYS A 18 -9.25 -6.25 5.17
C LYS A 18 -9.35 -7.40 4.17
N SER A 19 -9.46 -7.10 2.88
CA SER A 19 -9.57 -8.13 1.84
C SER A 19 -8.29 -8.97 1.73
N PHE A 20 -7.11 -8.34 1.84
CA PHE A 20 -5.84 -9.05 1.85
C PHE A 20 -5.74 -10.02 3.03
N LEU A 21 -6.07 -9.54 4.25
CA LEU A 21 -6.05 -10.34 5.46
C LEU A 21 -7.07 -11.48 5.45
N SER A 22 -8.17 -11.34 4.70
CA SER A 22 -9.16 -12.42 4.51
C SER A 22 -8.75 -13.44 3.43
N GLY A 23 -7.50 -13.42 2.96
CA GLY A 23 -6.96 -14.38 1.99
C GLY A 23 -7.12 -13.97 0.51
N ASN A 24 -7.68 -12.79 0.21
CA ASN A 24 -7.66 -12.27 -1.15
C ASN A 24 -6.33 -11.55 -1.43
N THR A 25 -5.36 -12.28 -1.95
CA THR A 25 -4.01 -11.77 -2.25
C THR A 25 -3.98 -10.75 -3.40
N ASN A 26 -5.10 -10.54 -4.10
CA ASN A 26 -5.24 -9.58 -5.20
C ASN A 26 -6.37 -8.55 -4.95
N PRO A 27 -6.30 -7.75 -3.87
CA PRO A 27 -7.36 -6.81 -3.52
C PRO A 27 -7.38 -5.59 -4.46
N GLY A 28 -8.58 -5.09 -4.77
CA GLY A 28 -8.77 -3.93 -5.64
C GLY A 28 -8.29 -4.18 -7.08
N LYS A 29 -7.28 -3.42 -7.54
CA LYS A 29 -6.60 -3.59 -8.84
C LYS A 29 -5.35 -4.47 -8.75
N GLY A 30 -5.14 -5.10 -7.60
CA GLY A 30 -4.09 -6.06 -7.36
C GLY A 30 -2.86 -5.52 -6.64
N SER A 31 -1.94 -6.45 -6.42
CA SER A 31 -0.70 -6.22 -5.67
C SER A 31 0.52 -6.24 -6.59
N LYS A 32 1.52 -5.38 -6.31
CA LYS A 32 2.76 -5.31 -7.10
C LYS A 32 3.98 -5.18 -6.19
N SER A 33 5.06 -5.92 -6.46
CA SER A 33 6.35 -5.69 -5.79
C SER A 33 6.97 -4.37 -6.26
N LEU A 34 7.54 -3.60 -5.32
CA LEU A 34 8.30 -2.38 -5.65
C LEU A 34 9.73 -2.65 -6.13
N GLY A 35 10.19 -3.91 -6.06
CA GLY A 35 11.53 -4.33 -6.50
C GLY A 35 12.65 -3.97 -5.53
N PHE A 36 12.34 -3.61 -4.28
CA PHE A 36 13.31 -3.34 -3.21
C PHE A 36 12.69 -3.59 -1.82
N GLY A 37 13.53 -3.85 -0.83
CA GLY A 37 13.14 -3.90 0.60
C GLY A 37 12.08 -4.95 0.98
N GLY A 38 11.77 -5.89 0.09
CA GLY A 38 10.64 -6.83 0.26
C GLY A 38 9.28 -6.13 0.31
N ILE A 39 9.16 -4.93 -0.26
CA ILE A 39 7.93 -4.11 -0.20
C ILE A 39 7.01 -4.42 -1.38
N TYR A 40 5.73 -4.56 -1.06
CA TYR A 40 4.62 -4.72 -1.97
C TYR A 40 3.65 -3.56 -1.85
N GLU A 41 2.94 -3.27 -2.94
CA GLU A 41 1.92 -2.23 -3.05
C GLU A 41 0.58 -2.86 -3.42
N MET A 42 -0.44 -2.66 -2.58
CA MET A 42 -1.84 -2.90 -2.95
C MET A 42 -2.43 -1.66 -3.63
N ARG A 43 -3.19 -1.85 -4.71
CA ARG A 43 -3.72 -0.76 -5.53
C ARG A 43 -5.25 -0.71 -5.47
N GLY A 44 -5.78 0.36 -4.91
CA GLY A 44 -7.19 0.68 -4.93
C GLY A 44 -7.68 1.22 -6.27
N ALA A 45 -8.99 1.10 -6.52
CA ALA A 45 -9.65 1.56 -7.72
C ALA A 45 -9.78 3.09 -7.77
N ASN A 46 -10.05 3.72 -6.62
CA ASN A 46 -10.19 5.15 -6.40
C ASN A 46 -8.85 5.86 -6.15
N GLY A 47 -7.75 5.11 -6.18
CA GLY A 47 -6.40 5.64 -6.13
C GLY A 47 -5.67 5.42 -4.80
N ALA A 48 -6.25 4.69 -3.84
CA ALA A 48 -5.54 4.30 -2.63
C ALA A 48 -4.33 3.41 -2.97
N ARG A 49 -3.25 3.59 -2.22
CA ARG A 49 -2.06 2.73 -2.23
C ARG A 49 -1.72 2.36 -0.80
N VAL A 50 -1.49 1.07 -0.57
CA VAL A 50 -1.05 0.56 0.73
C VAL A 50 0.24 -0.21 0.50
N TYR A 51 1.29 0.19 1.21
CA TYR A 51 2.61 -0.41 1.13
C TYR A 51 2.82 -1.32 2.32
N PHE A 52 3.26 -2.55 2.06
CA PHE A 52 3.43 -3.54 3.10
C PHE A 52 4.64 -4.46 2.86
N LYS A 53 5.11 -5.06 3.94
CA LYS A 53 6.10 -6.15 3.94
C LYS A 53 5.44 -7.40 4.51
N ASN A 54 5.84 -8.57 4.00
CA ASN A 54 5.50 -9.82 4.66
C ASN A 54 6.40 -10.01 5.88
N VAL A 55 5.80 -10.40 6.99
CA VAL A 55 6.45 -10.77 8.25
C VAL A 55 5.90 -12.11 8.70
N GLU A 56 6.55 -12.76 9.68
CA GLU A 56 6.16 -14.10 10.12
C GLU A 56 4.69 -14.20 10.56
N SER A 57 4.16 -13.14 11.16
CA SER A 57 2.77 -13.05 11.65
C SER A 57 1.77 -12.45 10.65
N GLY A 58 2.17 -12.19 9.40
CA GLY A 58 1.29 -11.62 8.38
C GLY A 58 1.95 -10.48 7.60
N ILE A 59 1.37 -9.28 7.69
CA ILE A 59 1.89 -8.10 7.00
C ILE A 59 2.15 -6.93 7.95
N GLU A 60 3.20 -6.18 7.65
CA GLU A 60 3.49 -4.89 8.27
C GLU A 60 3.21 -3.78 7.26
N ILE A 61 2.28 -2.87 7.59
CA ILE A 61 2.01 -1.71 6.74
C ILE A 61 3.08 -0.64 7.00
N VAL A 62 3.89 -0.36 5.99
CA VAL A 62 5.02 0.59 6.06
C VAL A 62 4.71 1.95 5.43
N GLY A 63 3.56 2.09 4.77
CA GLY A 63 3.14 3.36 4.21
C GLY A 63 1.75 3.30 3.57
N LYS A 64 1.16 4.48 3.36
CA LYS A 64 -0.06 4.65 2.58
C LYS A 64 0.05 5.91 1.73
N SER A 65 -0.59 5.90 0.55
CA SER A 65 -0.63 7.06 -0.33
C SER A 65 -1.90 7.07 -1.17
N ASN A 66 -2.11 8.16 -1.91
CA ASN A 66 -2.99 8.17 -3.07
C ASN A 66 -2.15 8.14 -4.35
N LYS A 67 -2.82 8.10 -5.51
CA LYS A 67 -2.13 8.12 -6.82
C LYS A 67 -1.28 9.40 -7.02
N ALA A 68 -1.71 10.54 -6.46
CA ALA A 68 -1.05 11.82 -6.68
C ALA A 68 0.30 11.94 -5.94
N ASN A 69 0.45 11.30 -4.78
CA ASN A 69 1.68 11.32 -3.99
C ASN A 69 2.40 9.96 -3.93
N GLN A 70 2.05 9.03 -4.81
CA GLN A 70 2.64 7.68 -4.89
C GLN A 70 4.17 7.72 -5.08
N ALA A 71 4.66 8.58 -5.97
CA ALA A 71 6.09 8.66 -6.27
C ALA A 71 6.91 9.13 -5.05
N ASP A 72 6.40 10.12 -4.30
CA ASP A 72 7.07 10.66 -3.12
C ASP A 72 7.17 9.62 -2.01
N VAL A 73 6.09 8.88 -1.76
CA VAL A 73 6.08 7.82 -0.75
C VAL A 73 7.02 6.68 -1.15
N ILE A 74 7.02 6.25 -2.42
CA ILE A 74 7.94 5.21 -2.92
C ILE A 74 9.40 5.65 -2.77
N LYS A 75 9.71 6.93 -3.01
CA LYS A 75 11.05 7.48 -2.81
C LYS A 75 11.50 7.33 -1.35
N VAL A 76 10.67 7.78 -0.40
CA VAL A 76 10.95 7.65 1.04
C VAL A 76 11.13 6.19 1.45
N LEU A 77 10.27 5.29 0.95
CA LEU A 77 10.39 3.85 1.22
C LEU A 77 11.69 3.26 0.65
N ARG A 78 12.13 3.73 -0.52
CA ARG A 78 13.40 3.29 -1.12
C ARG A 78 14.59 3.75 -0.29
N ASP A 79 14.57 4.98 0.20
CA ASP A 79 15.65 5.52 1.04
C ASP A 79 15.75 4.77 2.38
N LEU A 80 14.62 4.32 2.93
CA LEU A 80 14.54 3.57 4.19
C LEU A 80 14.89 2.08 4.04
N TYR A 81 14.41 1.42 2.98
CA TYR A 81 14.42 -0.04 2.85
C TYR A 81 15.16 -0.58 1.62
N GLY A 82 15.66 0.27 0.74
CA GLY A 82 16.30 -0.13 -0.52
C GLY A 82 17.80 -0.44 -0.45
N LYS A 83 18.36 -0.58 0.77
CA LYS A 83 19.76 -0.91 1.00
C LYS A 83 20.03 -2.40 0.82
#